data_AF-A0A6G4UBG4-F1
#
_entry.id   AF-A0A6G4UBG4-F1
#
_cell.length_a   1.000
_cell.length_b   1.000
_cell.length_c   1.000
_cell.angle_alpha   90.00
_cell.angle_beta   90.00
_cell.angle_gamma   90.00
#
_symmetry.space_group_name_H-M   'P 1'
#
loop_
_entity.id
_entity.type
_entity.pdbx_description
1 polymer ?
#
loop_
_entity_poly.entity_id
_entity_poly.type
_entity_poly.pdbx_seq_one_letter_code
_entity_poly.pdbx_strand_id
1 'polypeptide(L)'
;MASPLRRTAAVFAALAGCLLAAPAAPAQQPPAPAPEHGGLLLTVSGAGNTWIRGVLLNCPSGIGNHPAGPHACAALERAAGDPDRLAPEPRPCSREYDPVTATAYGTWQGRAVRWERTYANSCELDVRTGPVFRF
;
A
#
# COMPACT_ATOMS: atom_id res chain seq x y z
N MET A 1 69.65 -50.64 -1.18
CA MET A 1 69.47 -50.23 -2.58
C MET A 1 68.59 -51.27 -3.27
N ALA A 2 67.57 -50.79 -4.00
CA ALA A 2 66.71 -51.48 -4.96
C ALA A 2 65.75 -52.60 -4.47
N SER A 3 64.45 -52.25 -4.43
CA SER A 3 63.33 -53.19 -4.59
C SER A 3 63.29 -53.77 -6.00
N PRO A 4 62.48 -54.83 -6.20
CA PRO A 4 61.56 -54.83 -7.33
C PRO A 4 60.11 -55.17 -6.94
N LEU A 5 59.18 -54.41 -7.53
CA LEU A 5 57.74 -54.68 -7.56
C LEU A 5 57.39 -55.84 -8.52
N ARG A 6 56.24 -56.51 -8.30
CA ARG A 6 55.01 -56.32 -9.12
C ARG A 6 53.86 -57.32 -8.81
N ARG A 7 52.65 -56.73 -8.63
CA ARG A 7 51.28 -57.09 -9.13
C ARG A 7 50.67 -58.43 -8.65
N THR A 8 49.41 -58.61 -8.24
CA THR A 8 48.05 -58.01 -8.46
C THR A 8 47.08 -58.79 -7.52
N ALA A 9 46.03 -58.26 -6.88
CA ALA A 9 44.64 -58.13 -7.38
C ALA A 9 43.76 -57.63 -6.19
N ALA A 10 43.09 -56.49 -6.28
CA ALA A 10 41.63 -56.34 -6.47
C ALA A 10 40.73 -57.04 -5.44
N VAL A 11 40.09 -56.27 -4.54
CA VAL A 11 38.62 -56.31 -4.30
C VAL A 11 38.17 -54.91 -3.86
N PHE A 12 37.44 -54.22 -4.76
CA PHE A 12 36.62 -53.07 -4.43
C PHE A 12 35.28 -53.57 -3.89
N ALA A 13 34.85 -53.10 -2.73
CA ALA A 13 33.46 -53.21 -2.29
C ALA A 13 32.94 -51.80 -1.96
N ALA A 14 32.53 -51.09 -3.00
CA ALA A 14 31.79 -49.84 -2.86
C ALA A 14 30.32 -50.16 -2.61
N LEU A 15 29.85 -49.94 -1.38
CA LEU A 15 28.42 -49.96 -1.06
C LEU A 15 27.81 -48.61 -1.47
N ALA A 16 27.36 -48.52 -2.72
CA ALA A 16 26.59 -47.39 -3.22
C ALA A 16 25.12 -47.55 -2.79
N GLY A 17 24.76 -46.96 -1.65
CA GLY A 17 23.37 -46.79 -1.25
C GLY A 17 22.74 -45.64 -2.04
N CYS A 18 21.97 -45.94 -3.08
CA CYS A 18 21.15 -44.95 -3.77
C CYS A 18 19.92 -44.63 -2.91
N LEU A 19 20.00 -43.55 -2.11
CA LEU A 19 18.80 -42.91 -1.58
C LEU A 19 18.10 -42.19 -2.74
N LEU A 20 16.95 -42.72 -3.15
CA LEU A 20 16.01 -42.03 -4.03
C LEU A 20 15.44 -40.84 -3.28
N ALA A 21 16.02 -39.66 -3.46
CA ALA A 21 15.42 -38.41 -3.04
C ALA A 21 14.23 -38.12 -3.97
N ALA A 22 13.00 -38.30 -3.46
CA ALA A 22 11.80 -37.85 -4.15
C ALA A 22 11.87 -36.32 -4.32
N PRO A 23 11.51 -35.75 -5.49
CA PRO A 23 11.45 -34.31 -5.64
C PRO A 23 10.32 -33.79 -4.76
N ALA A 24 10.65 -32.96 -3.77
CA ALA A 24 9.65 -32.19 -3.05
C ALA A 24 8.99 -31.24 -4.06
N ALA A 25 7.71 -31.49 -4.37
CA ALA A 25 6.92 -30.56 -5.15
C ALA A 25 6.90 -29.21 -4.40
N PRO A 26 7.06 -28.06 -5.09
CA PRO A 26 6.91 -26.77 -4.45
C PRO A 26 5.51 -26.69 -3.84
N ALA A 27 5.44 -26.46 -2.53
CA ALA A 27 4.19 -26.18 -1.86
C ALA A 27 3.64 -24.88 -2.44
N GLN A 28 2.63 -24.98 -3.30
CA GLN A 28 1.89 -23.83 -3.79
C GLN A 28 1.13 -23.26 -2.60
N GLN A 29 1.70 -22.27 -1.91
CA GLN A 29 0.99 -21.55 -0.87
C GLN A 29 -0.22 -20.86 -1.52
N PRO A 30 -1.45 -21.05 -0.99
CA PRO A 30 -2.57 -20.27 -1.45
C PRO A 30 -2.21 -18.78 -1.31
N PRO A 31 -2.62 -17.92 -2.26
CA PRO A 31 -2.38 -16.49 -2.16
C PRO A 31 -2.87 -16.02 -0.80
N ALA A 32 -2.01 -15.32 -0.05
CA ALA A 32 -2.42 -14.72 1.20
C ALA A 32 -3.69 -13.90 0.96
N PRO A 33 -4.70 -13.96 1.84
CA PRO A 33 -5.87 -13.12 1.69
C PRO A 33 -5.40 -11.67 1.50
N ALA A 34 -5.91 -11.02 0.46
CA ALA A 34 -5.61 -9.62 0.22
C ALA A 34 -5.87 -8.87 1.53
N PRO A 35 -4.97 -7.96 1.97
CA PRO A 35 -5.22 -7.24 3.19
C PRO A 35 -6.58 -6.56 3.04
N GLU A 36 -7.53 -6.93 3.90
CA GLU A 36 -8.86 -6.29 3.96
C GLU A 36 -8.77 -4.82 4.44
N HIS A 37 -7.54 -4.34 4.58
CA HIS A 37 -7.14 -3.05 5.11
C HIS A 37 -6.42 -2.28 4.00
N GLY A 38 -6.98 -1.14 3.62
CA GLY A 38 -6.35 -0.18 2.71
C GLY A 38 -5.76 0.99 3.50
N GLY A 39 -4.52 1.35 3.19
CA GLY A 39 -3.84 2.49 3.81
C GLY A 39 -3.64 3.61 2.80
N LEU A 40 -4.10 4.82 3.14
CA LEU A 40 -3.91 6.02 2.34
C LEU A 40 -3.08 7.04 3.12
N LEU A 41 -2.04 7.57 2.47
CA LEU A 41 -1.41 8.82 2.84
C LEU A 41 -2.19 9.94 2.17
N LEU A 42 -2.79 10.79 3.00
CA LEU A 42 -3.52 11.97 2.58
C LEU A 42 -2.64 13.18 2.83
N THR A 43 -2.49 14.07 1.86
CA THR A 43 -1.74 15.32 2.07
C THR A 43 -2.49 16.53 1.50
N VAL A 44 -2.19 17.70 2.07
CA VAL A 44 -2.59 19.00 1.54
C VAL A 44 -1.37 19.91 1.55
N SER A 45 -1.03 20.50 0.41
CA SER A 45 -0.03 21.55 0.28
C SER A 45 -0.66 22.85 -0.20
N GLY A 46 0.02 23.98 0.00
CA GLY A 46 -0.44 25.30 -0.45
C GLY A 46 0.71 26.25 -0.69
N ALA A 47 0.39 27.49 -1.08
CA ALA A 47 1.34 28.56 -1.34
C ALA A 47 2.54 28.10 -2.20
N GLY A 48 2.27 27.45 -3.33
CA GLY A 48 3.33 26.94 -4.23
C GLY A 48 4.19 25.83 -3.63
N ASN A 49 3.62 24.97 -2.79
CA ASN A 49 4.30 23.89 -2.06
C ASN A 49 5.32 24.35 -1.01
N THR A 50 5.21 25.59 -0.52
CA THR A 50 6.05 26.08 0.58
C THR A 50 5.68 25.48 1.94
N TRP A 51 4.47 24.93 2.06
CA TRP A 51 4.05 24.12 3.20
C TRP A 51 3.27 22.88 2.73
N ILE A 52 3.33 21.82 3.55
CA ILE A 52 2.57 20.58 3.36
C ILE A 52 2.20 20.01 4.73
N ARG A 53 1.03 19.39 4.82
CA ARG A 53 0.63 18.56 5.96
C ARG A 53 0.06 17.24 5.45
N GLY A 54 0.14 16.20 6.26
CA GLY A 54 -0.35 14.89 5.88
C GLY A 54 -0.68 13.99 7.05
N VAL A 55 -1.59 13.05 6.80
CA VAL A 55 -2.04 12.04 7.75
C VAL A 55 -2.16 10.69 7.07
N LEU A 56 -2.03 9.62 7.85
CA LEU A 56 -2.34 8.26 7.48
C LEU A 56 -3.78 7.95 7.87
N LEU A 57 -4.47 7.29 6.95
CA LEU A 57 -5.82 6.77 7.13
C LEU A 57 -5.85 5.31 6.70
N ASN A 58 -6.09 4.40 7.65
CA ASN A 58 -6.29 2.99 7.37
C ASN A 58 -7.77 2.64 7.50
N CYS A 59 -8.37 2.16 6.42
CA CYS A 59 -9.77 1.77 6.35
C CYS A 59 -9.91 0.24 6.35
N PRO A 60 -11.03 -0.32 6.85
CA PRO A 60 -12.29 0.38 7.19
C PRO A 60 -12.34 1.01 8.59
N SER A 61 -11.45 0.63 9.51
CA SER A 61 -11.52 1.04 10.92
C SER A 61 -11.26 2.53 11.18
N GLY A 62 -10.58 3.23 10.27
CA GLY A 62 -10.18 4.63 10.46
C GLY A 62 -8.97 4.80 11.37
N ILE A 63 -8.14 3.76 11.54
CA ILE A 63 -6.92 3.81 12.35
C ILE A 63 -5.87 4.67 11.66
N GLY A 64 -5.19 5.52 12.42
CA GLY A 64 -4.14 6.41 11.94
C GLY A 64 -4.13 7.70 12.76
N ASN A 65 -3.55 8.76 12.20
CA ASN A 65 -3.55 10.10 12.81
C ASN A 65 -4.56 11.05 12.16
N HIS A 66 -5.48 10.54 11.32
CA HIS A 66 -6.58 11.32 10.79
C HIS A 66 -7.60 11.65 11.91
N PRO A 67 -7.88 12.93 12.20
CA PRO A 67 -8.70 13.35 13.35
C PRO A 67 -10.15 12.84 13.29
N ALA A 68 -10.68 12.63 12.09
CA ALA A 68 -12.01 12.07 11.85
C ALA A 68 -11.97 10.74 11.07
N GLY A 69 -11.02 9.85 11.40
CA GLY A 69 -10.72 8.63 10.64
C GLY A 69 -11.95 7.79 10.25
N PRO A 70 -12.82 7.38 11.19
CA PRO A 70 -14.02 6.59 10.87
C PRO A 70 -14.97 7.28 9.88
N HIS A 71 -15.15 8.61 9.99
CA HIS A 71 -15.98 9.37 9.06
C HIS A 71 -15.36 9.48 7.67
N ALA A 72 -14.03 9.67 7.60
CA ALA A 72 -13.30 9.68 6.33
C ALA A 72 -13.37 8.32 5.61
N CYS A 73 -13.20 7.21 6.34
CA CYS A 73 -13.36 5.87 5.77
C CYS A 73 -14.79 5.63 5.26
N ALA A 74 -15.82 6.04 6.02
CA ALA A 74 -17.20 5.92 5.56
C ALA A 74 -17.48 6.74 4.29
N ALA A 75 -16.86 7.91 4.13
CA ALA A 75 -16.96 8.71 2.92
C ALA A 75 -16.29 8.03 1.72
N LEU A 76 -15.08 7.50 1.90
CA LEU A 76 -14.37 6.75 0.87
C LEU A 76 -15.08 5.45 0.49
N GLU A 77 -15.73 4.76 1.43
CA GLU A 77 -16.53 3.56 1.14
C GLU A 77 -17.67 3.87 0.18
N ARG A 78 -18.44 4.95 0.43
CA ARG A 78 -19.51 5.40 -0.49
C ARG A 78 -18.97 5.81 -1.86
N ALA A 79 -17.74 6.31 -1.89
CA ALA A 79 -17.04 6.72 -3.11
C ALA A 79 -16.25 5.58 -3.78
N ALA A 80 -16.29 4.35 -3.23
CA ALA A 80 -15.49 3.21 -3.69
C ALA A 80 -13.98 3.50 -3.77
N GLY A 81 -13.46 4.27 -2.82
CA GLY A 81 -12.05 4.66 -2.71
C GLY A 81 -11.58 5.74 -3.67
N ASP A 82 -12.49 6.35 -4.43
CA ASP A 82 -12.18 7.39 -5.42
C ASP A 82 -12.52 8.79 -4.88
N PRO A 83 -11.52 9.64 -4.59
CA PRO A 83 -11.77 10.98 -4.07
C PRO A 83 -12.59 11.89 -5.00
N ASP A 84 -12.64 11.63 -6.31
CA ASP A 84 -13.46 12.41 -7.25
C ASP A 84 -14.96 12.07 -7.15
N ARG A 85 -15.30 10.97 -6.45
CA ARG A 85 -16.67 10.51 -6.24
C ARG A 85 -17.18 10.82 -4.82
N LEU A 86 -16.43 11.61 -4.05
CA LEU A 86 -16.86 12.05 -2.73
C LEU A 86 -18.10 12.93 -2.84
N ALA A 87 -19.06 12.69 -1.95
CA ALA A 87 -20.26 13.52 -1.87
C ALA A 87 -19.88 14.90 -1.30
N PRO A 88 -20.22 16.00 -1.99
CA PRO A 88 -19.92 17.33 -1.49
C PRO A 88 -20.82 17.71 -0.30
N GLU A 89 -20.28 18.55 0.58
CA GLU A 89 -20.97 19.18 1.71
C GLU A 89 -21.07 20.69 1.46
N PRO A 90 -22.07 21.14 0.66
CA PRO A 90 -22.11 22.50 0.16
C PRO A 90 -22.33 23.52 1.28
N ARG A 91 -21.48 24.54 1.29
CA ARG A 91 -21.59 25.75 2.12
C ARG A 91 -20.94 26.92 1.37
N PRO A 92 -21.30 28.18 1.67
CA PRO A 92 -20.69 29.33 1.02
C PRO A 92 -19.17 29.37 1.27
N CYS A 93 -18.40 29.56 0.21
CA CYS A 93 -16.96 29.83 0.26
C CYS A 93 -16.66 31.27 -0.15
N SER A 94 -15.60 31.85 0.40
CA SER A 94 -15.06 33.12 -0.10
C SER A 94 -14.53 32.93 -1.53
N ARG A 95 -14.41 34.04 -2.26
CA ARG A 95 -13.84 34.06 -3.62
C ARG A 95 -12.32 34.30 -3.64
N GLU A 96 -11.67 34.22 -2.49
CA GLU A 96 -10.22 34.37 -2.39
C GLU A 96 -9.53 33.24 -3.16
N TYR A 97 -8.45 33.57 -3.86
CA TYR A 97 -7.64 32.61 -4.58
C TYR A 97 -6.35 32.33 -3.81
N ASP A 98 -6.39 31.30 -2.97
CA ASP A 98 -5.27 30.79 -2.18
C ASP A 98 -5.16 29.28 -2.38
N PRO A 99 -4.61 28.84 -3.52
CA PRO A 99 -4.79 27.47 -4.00
C PRO A 99 -4.11 26.44 -3.09
N VAL A 100 -4.80 25.33 -2.89
CA VAL A 100 -4.30 24.15 -2.17
C VAL A 100 -4.37 22.91 -3.04
N THR A 101 -3.34 22.06 -2.97
CA THR A 101 -3.31 20.77 -3.67
C THR A 101 -3.46 19.65 -2.66
N ALA A 102 -4.50 18.84 -2.85
CA ALA A 102 -4.75 17.66 -2.05
C ALA A 102 -4.31 16.40 -2.80
N THR A 103 -3.75 15.42 -2.08
CA THR A 103 -3.37 14.13 -2.67
C THR A 103 -3.79 12.96 -1.80
N ALA A 104 -4.06 11.83 -2.46
CA ALA A 104 -4.30 10.55 -1.83
C ALA A 104 -3.45 9.49 -2.54
N TYR A 105 -2.55 8.87 -1.78
CA TYR A 105 -1.63 7.86 -2.29
C TYR A 105 -1.65 6.62 -1.39
N GLY A 106 -1.73 5.43 -1.98
CA GLY A 106 -1.64 4.18 -1.23
C GLY A 106 -2.53 3.09 -1.83
N THR A 107 -3.24 2.37 -0.99
CA THR A 107 -4.13 1.28 -1.41
C THR A 107 -5.50 1.40 -0.77
N TRP A 108 -6.53 1.06 -1.54
CA TRP A 108 -7.91 0.94 -1.09
C TRP A 108 -8.43 -0.44 -1.51
N GLN A 109 -8.74 -1.30 -0.53
CA GLN A 109 -9.25 -2.66 -0.79
C GLN A 109 -8.43 -3.41 -1.88
N GLY A 110 -7.10 -3.37 -1.77
CA GLY A 110 -6.16 -3.99 -2.72
C GLY A 110 -5.93 -3.23 -4.03
N ARG A 111 -6.67 -2.14 -4.30
CA ARG A 111 -6.47 -1.28 -5.49
C ARG A 111 -5.52 -0.13 -5.19
N ALA A 112 -4.57 0.12 -6.07
CA ALA A 112 -3.69 1.28 -5.94
C ALA A 112 -4.50 2.58 -6.13
N VAL A 113 -4.30 3.54 -5.22
CA VAL A 113 -4.85 4.89 -5.31
C VAL A 113 -3.70 5.86 -5.57
N ARG A 114 -3.85 6.64 -6.63
CA ARG A 114 -2.95 7.73 -7.03
C ARG A 114 -3.83 8.87 -7.49
N TRP A 115 -4.06 9.84 -6.61
CA TRP A 115 -4.96 10.94 -6.86
C TRP A 115 -4.35 12.26 -6.40
N GLU A 116 -4.57 13.30 -7.20
CA GLU A 116 -4.16 14.67 -6.92
C GLU A 116 -5.17 15.65 -7.51
N ARG A 117 -5.50 16.70 -6.76
CA ARG A 117 -6.37 17.78 -7.24
C ARG A 117 -6.05 19.10 -6.53
N THR A 118 -5.98 20.16 -7.32
CA THR A 118 -5.86 21.53 -6.82
C THR A 118 -7.23 22.20 -6.73
N TYR A 119 -7.48 22.90 -5.64
CA TYR A 119 -8.69 23.68 -5.38
C TYR A 119 -8.32 25.16 -5.26
N ALA A 120 -9.26 26.04 -5.61
CA ALA A 120 -9.05 27.50 -5.60
C ALA A 120 -8.73 28.04 -4.20
N ASN A 121 -9.25 27.38 -3.15
CA ASN A 121 -8.92 27.64 -1.75
C ASN A 121 -9.27 26.43 -0.88
N SER A 122 -8.89 26.49 0.40
CA SER A 122 -9.15 25.45 1.40
C SER A 122 -10.65 25.20 1.66
N CYS A 123 -11.50 26.22 1.49
CA CYS A 123 -12.94 26.05 1.61
C CYS A 123 -13.49 25.18 0.47
N GLU A 124 -13.08 25.44 -0.79
CA GLU A 124 -13.48 24.61 -1.94
C GLU A 124 -13.00 23.15 -1.80
N LEU A 125 -11.81 22.91 -1.26
CA LEU A 125 -11.35 21.56 -0.92
C LEU A 125 -12.31 20.87 0.07
N ASP A 126 -12.63 21.56 1.16
CA ASP A 126 -13.46 21.03 2.24
C ASP A 126 -14.88 20.70 1.76
N VAL A 127 -15.53 21.60 1.02
CA VAL A 127 -16.90 21.38 0.56
C VAL A 127 -17.00 20.30 -0.51
N ARG A 128 -15.94 20.02 -1.25
CA ARG A 128 -15.95 18.96 -2.29
C ARG A 128 -15.56 17.59 -1.76
N THR A 129 -14.78 17.53 -0.69
CA THR A 129 -14.23 16.26 -0.20
C THR A 129 -14.74 15.85 1.18
N GLY A 130 -15.50 16.71 1.85
CA GLY A 130 -16.10 16.45 3.14
C GLY A 130 -15.04 16.04 4.17
N PRO A 131 -15.24 14.94 4.93
CA PRO A 131 -14.35 14.58 6.04
C PRO A 131 -12.96 14.09 5.63
N VAL A 132 -12.73 13.75 4.35
CA VAL A 132 -11.49 13.06 3.92
C VAL A 132 -10.25 13.94 4.02
N PHE A 133 -10.37 15.25 3.78
CA PHE A 133 -9.23 16.18 3.84
C PHE A 133 -9.34 17.21 4.99
N ARG A 134 -10.15 16.91 6.01
CA ARG A 134 -10.31 17.74 7.21
C ARG A 134 -9.29 17.38 8.29
N PHE A 135 -8.02 17.69 8.04
CA PHE A 135 -6.88 17.54 8.96
C PHE A 135 -5.86 18.66 8.77
#